data_AF-A0A8T5REJ0-F1
#
_entry.id   AF-A0A8T5REJ0-F1
#
_cell.length_a   1.000
_cell.length_b   1.000
_cell.length_c   1.000
_cell.angle_alpha   90.00
_cell.angle_beta   90.00
_cell.angle_gamma   90.00
#
_symmetry.space_group_name_H-M   'P 1'
#
loop_
_entity.id
_entity.type
_entity.pdbx_description
1 polymer ?
#
loop_
_entity_poly.entity_id
_entity_poly.type
_entity_poly.pdbx_seq_one_letter_code
_entity_poly.pdbx_strand_id
1 'polypeptide(L)'
;MKALPQYLKFCRYFNSIKIPKIKFKDIDNHYKSLYKEQYKINENDINRASFIIFILIFMIIFSFSILFLEFHILIITFYSIIICLIITFQFNLFLYKKIKKEEEKLNSLLYFIKIDFSLIQRINKNYTDNCLNFIDLIINYKISISNKFKTILSKIHCGNSPELELTNCFFSSRDFREYLDNLLTYNFQLDDYSNGYFSNSLEKNFKVYLKQITTKLSIIFFVGVFFPIGFCFLLFLISLNKLIIIIFVPILIIFLNLLYKKFINVNHYLIGFIQSDSNLEKQKLKEFLILIKKFAINLKQNISPEQAFIKAYIKEKENIPILQNLLEQEITLFLNGIYNFNQIINSFKCKLNSYRYNTIINSISKMLKESAYLSSDKIIEIINMLNKHKKLENKLNIIIKGEKFKVYLFLFILPIITGSIGALIPFLPEITHSLLLLEELNDSFLYLNSLNIIDLILVFIILLTSNLISSYYFLKIIYSHNKSFLLIISGLIFFLTFSLSILNMTNFII
;
A
#
# COMPACT_ATOMS: atom_id res chain seq x y z
N MET A 1 -8.21 -15.24 6.34
CA MET A 1 -7.92 -15.76 7.71
C MET A 1 -7.62 -17.26 7.75
N LYS A 2 -8.11 -18.08 6.80
CA LYS A 2 -7.95 -19.56 6.79
C LYS A 2 -6.51 -20.09 6.59
N ALA A 3 -5.60 -19.33 5.97
CA ALA A 3 -4.24 -19.82 5.64
C ALA A 3 -3.23 -19.82 6.81
N LEU A 4 -3.43 -18.98 7.83
CA LEU A 4 -2.50 -18.88 8.97
C LEU A 4 -2.37 -20.17 9.78
N PRO A 5 -3.45 -20.83 10.25
CA PRO A 5 -3.31 -22.05 11.04
C PRO A 5 -2.61 -23.17 10.25
N GLN A 6 -2.86 -23.29 8.95
CA GLN A 6 -2.18 -24.23 8.08
C GLN A 6 -0.68 -23.92 7.95
N TYR A 7 -0.33 -22.65 7.72
CA TYR A 7 1.06 -22.17 7.71
C TYR A 7 1.80 -22.50 9.02
N LEU A 8 1.17 -22.20 10.16
CA LEU A 8 1.76 -22.46 11.48
C LEU A 8 1.93 -23.96 11.74
N LYS A 9 0.94 -24.78 11.36
CA LYS A 9 1.01 -26.25 11.48
C LYS A 9 2.16 -26.81 10.63
N PHE A 10 2.29 -26.33 9.39
CA PHE A 10 3.39 -26.73 8.51
C PHE A 10 4.75 -26.36 9.10
N CYS A 11 4.94 -25.14 9.59
CA CYS A 11 6.20 -24.73 10.21
C CYS A 11 6.55 -25.58 11.44
N ARG A 12 5.57 -25.85 12.32
CA ARG A 12 5.79 -26.63 13.55
C ARG A 12 6.14 -28.10 13.30
N TYR A 13 5.65 -28.67 12.21
CA TYR A 13 5.90 -30.07 11.88
C TYR A 13 7.40 -30.37 11.72
N PHE A 14 8.20 -29.38 11.29
CA PHE A 14 9.64 -29.54 11.05
C PHE A 14 10.52 -29.07 12.23
N ASN A 15 9.93 -28.84 13.41
CA ASN A 15 10.68 -28.40 14.59
C ASN A 15 11.69 -29.44 15.08
N SER A 16 11.35 -30.73 15.00
CA SER A 16 12.19 -31.83 15.46
C SER A 16 13.25 -32.28 14.45
N ILE A 17 13.11 -31.93 13.18
CA ILE A 17 13.95 -32.47 12.11
C ILE A 17 15.17 -31.55 11.88
N LYS A 18 16.38 -32.12 11.90
CA LYS A 18 17.64 -31.42 11.60
C LYS A 18 17.79 -31.24 10.08
N ILE A 19 17.11 -30.23 9.54
CA ILE A 19 17.14 -29.87 8.11
C ILE A 19 17.97 -28.57 7.94
N PRO A 20 18.65 -28.38 6.80
CA PRO A 20 19.24 -27.09 6.43
C PRO A 20 18.24 -25.94 6.52
N LYS A 21 18.75 -24.73 6.69
CA LYS A 21 17.95 -23.52 6.86
C LYS A 21 18.24 -22.55 5.73
N ILE A 22 17.19 -22.03 5.09
CA ILE A 22 17.34 -20.86 4.21
C ILE A 22 16.95 -19.62 5.01
N LYS A 23 17.94 -18.76 5.24
CA LYS A 23 17.72 -17.47 5.92
C LYS A 23 17.68 -16.38 4.86
N PHE A 24 16.52 -15.73 4.74
CA PHE A 24 16.33 -14.64 3.78
C PHE A 24 16.51 -13.25 4.39
N LYS A 25 16.23 -13.11 5.68
CA LYS A 25 16.27 -11.83 6.36
C LYS A 25 16.60 -12.03 7.82
N ASP A 26 17.48 -11.17 8.33
CA ASP A 26 17.71 -11.04 9.76
C ASP A 26 16.53 -10.30 10.37
N ILE A 27 15.74 -11.05 11.13
CA ILE A 27 14.58 -10.52 11.82
C ILE A 27 15.06 -9.88 13.13
N ASP A 28 14.65 -8.65 13.43
CA ASP A 28 14.99 -8.00 14.70
C ASP A 28 14.48 -8.83 15.90
N ASN A 29 15.20 -8.78 17.02
CA ASN A 29 14.87 -9.53 18.24
C ASN A 29 13.43 -9.35 18.71
N HIS A 30 12.86 -8.14 18.52
CA HIS A 30 11.44 -7.84 18.78
C HIS A 30 10.47 -8.76 18.03
N TYR A 31 10.71 -9.02 16.74
CA TYR A 31 9.82 -9.89 15.97
C TYR A 31 10.07 -11.36 16.31
N LYS A 32 11.30 -11.74 16.69
CA LYS A 32 11.60 -13.11 17.17
C LYS A 32 10.85 -13.43 18.46
N SER A 33 10.81 -12.50 19.41
CA SER A 33 10.02 -12.70 20.64
C SER A 33 8.53 -12.81 20.34
N LEU A 34 8.01 -11.97 19.43
CA LEU A 34 6.61 -12.04 19.00
C LEU A 34 6.26 -13.38 18.33
N TYR A 35 7.15 -13.95 17.52
CA TYR A 35 6.96 -15.27 16.93
C TYR A 35 6.81 -16.35 18.02
N LYS A 36 7.70 -16.32 19.02
CA LYS A 36 7.72 -17.30 20.10
C LYS A 36 6.48 -17.18 20.99
N GLU A 37 6.09 -15.99 21.38
CA GLU A 37 5.00 -15.82 22.35
C GLU A 37 3.61 -15.88 21.73
N GLN A 38 3.39 -15.20 20.60
CA GLN A 38 2.07 -15.13 19.99
C GLN A 38 1.75 -16.38 19.17
N TYR A 39 2.78 -16.95 18.54
CA TYR A 39 2.61 -18.03 17.57
C TYR A 39 3.27 -19.35 18.00
N LYS A 40 4.03 -19.39 19.11
CA LYS A 40 4.75 -20.58 19.57
C LYS A 40 5.63 -21.20 18.47
N ILE A 41 6.32 -20.34 17.71
CA ILE A 41 7.20 -20.72 16.60
C ILE A 41 8.50 -19.94 16.71
N ASN A 42 9.63 -20.59 16.43
CA ASN A 42 10.91 -19.92 16.31
C ASN A 42 11.20 -19.55 14.85
N GLU A 43 12.02 -18.52 14.63
CA GLU A 43 12.49 -18.15 13.28
C GLU A 43 13.15 -19.33 12.54
N ASN A 44 13.87 -20.17 13.28
CA ASN A 44 14.50 -21.38 12.76
C ASN A 44 13.50 -22.36 12.13
N ASP A 45 12.30 -22.46 12.68
CA ASP A 45 11.26 -23.37 12.20
C ASP A 45 10.75 -22.89 10.84
N ILE A 46 10.59 -21.58 10.68
CA ILE A 46 10.20 -20.94 9.40
C ILE A 46 11.31 -21.12 8.35
N ASN A 47 12.58 -20.95 8.73
CA ASN A 47 13.71 -21.10 7.82
C ASN A 47 13.90 -22.55 7.35
N ARG A 48 13.62 -23.55 8.21
CA ARG A 48 13.58 -24.97 7.83
C ARG A 48 12.42 -25.27 6.89
N ALA A 49 11.22 -24.82 7.23
CA ALA A 49 10.04 -24.98 6.36
C ALA A 49 10.26 -24.32 4.97
N SER A 50 10.94 -23.17 4.94
CA SER A 50 11.31 -22.47 3.70
C SER A 50 12.26 -23.30 2.82
N PHE A 51 13.20 -24.04 3.42
CA PHE A 51 14.10 -24.94 2.69
C PHE A 51 13.37 -26.11 2.02
N ILE A 52 12.39 -26.69 2.71
CA ILE A 52 11.59 -27.80 2.15
C ILE A 52 10.75 -27.32 0.96
N ILE A 53 10.13 -26.15 1.11
CA ILE A 53 9.39 -25.51 0.03
C ILE A 53 10.31 -25.20 -1.15
N PHE A 54 11.55 -24.78 -0.89
CA PHE A 54 12.54 -24.56 -1.94
C PHE A 54 12.79 -25.82 -2.75
N ILE A 55 13.08 -26.94 -2.09
CA ILE A 55 13.34 -28.22 -2.77
C ILE A 55 12.10 -28.69 -3.55
N LEU A 56 10.93 -28.69 -2.92
CA LEU A 56 9.69 -29.15 -3.57
C LEU A 56 9.38 -28.36 -4.84
N ILE A 57 9.45 -27.03 -4.74
CA ILE A 57 9.19 -26.16 -5.90
C ILE A 57 10.29 -26.32 -6.94
N PHE A 58 11.55 -26.48 -6.53
CA PHE A 58 12.66 -26.69 -7.45
C PHE A 58 12.46 -27.95 -8.27
N MET A 59 12.14 -29.07 -7.63
CA MET A 59 11.87 -30.32 -8.33
C MET A 59 10.70 -30.20 -9.31
N ILE A 60 9.60 -29.56 -8.91
CA ILE A 60 8.43 -29.34 -9.78
C ILE A 60 8.77 -28.45 -10.98
N ILE A 61 9.40 -27.30 -10.75
CA ILE A 61 9.74 -26.37 -11.83
C ILE A 61 10.77 -27.01 -12.76
N PHE A 62 11.84 -27.59 -12.21
CA PHE A 62 12.92 -28.20 -12.99
C PHE A 62 12.42 -29.35 -13.88
N SER A 63 11.62 -30.27 -13.32
CA SER A 63 11.02 -31.38 -14.09
C SER A 63 10.10 -30.88 -15.20
N PHE A 64 9.21 -29.93 -14.91
CA PHE A 64 8.35 -29.31 -15.92
C PHE A 64 9.19 -28.64 -17.02
N SER A 65 10.27 -27.97 -16.63
CA SER A 65 11.14 -27.26 -17.54
C SER A 65 11.86 -28.15 -18.53
N ILE A 66 12.41 -29.28 -18.06
CA ILE A 66 13.06 -30.27 -18.92
C ILE A 66 12.07 -30.87 -19.93
N LEU A 67 10.81 -31.08 -19.51
CA LEU A 67 9.79 -31.67 -20.37
C LEU A 67 9.31 -30.74 -21.48
N PHE A 68 9.30 -29.43 -21.25
CA PHE A 68 8.63 -28.47 -22.13
C PHE A 68 9.56 -27.48 -22.85
N LEU A 69 10.81 -27.33 -22.43
CA LEU A 69 11.72 -26.34 -22.99
C LEU A 69 13.00 -26.98 -23.52
N GLU A 70 13.32 -26.70 -24.78
CA GLU A 70 14.57 -27.09 -25.45
C GLU A 70 15.74 -26.14 -25.09
N PHE A 71 15.77 -25.65 -23.83
CA PHE A 71 16.89 -24.82 -23.38
C PHE A 71 18.03 -25.67 -22.84
N HIS A 72 19.25 -25.11 -22.90
CA HIS A 72 20.41 -25.73 -22.27
C HIS A 72 20.13 -25.96 -20.77
N ILE A 73 20.54 -27.12 -20.24
CA ILE A 73 20.29 -27.53 -18.85
C ILE A 73 20.80 -26.48 -17.84
N LEU A 74 21.91 -25.80 -18.15
CA LEU A 74 22.43 -24.69 -17.31
C LEU A 74 21.44 -23.51 -17.22
N ILE A 75 20.77 -23.15 -18.30
CA ILE A 75 19.76 -22.09 -18.29
C ILE A 75 18.56 -22.55 -17.46
N ILE A 76 18.14 -23.80 -17.64
CA ILE A 76 17.03 -24.42 -16.91
C ILE A 76 17.28 -24.44 -15.40
N THR A 77 18.46 -24.91 -14.98
CA THR A 77 18.87 -24.91 -13.57
C THR A 77 18.90 -23.48 -13.02
N PHE A 78 19.49 -22.53 -13.76
CA PHE A 78 19.62 -21.15 -13.30
C PHE A 78 18.27 -20.47 -13.05
N TYR A 79 17.34 -20.49 -14.02
CA TYR A 79 16.06 -19.81 -13.80
C TYR A 79 15.18 -20.53 -12.78
N SER A 80 15.24 -21.87 -12.71
CA SER A 80 14.45 -22.62 -11.72
C SER A 80 14.90 -22.28 -10.30
N ILE A 81 16.22 -22.16 -10.06
CA ILE A 81 16.76 -21.64 -8.79
C ILE A 81 16.21 -20.26 -8.47
N ILE A 82 16.22 -19.32 -9.44
CA ILE A 82 15.71 -17.96 -9.23
C ILE A 82 14.23 -17.96 -8.83
N ILE A 83 13.38 -18.69 -9.57
CA ILE A 83 11.94 -18.73 -9.29
C ILE A 83 11.68 -19.35 -7.92
N CYS A 84 12.39 -20.42 -7.57
CA CYS A 84 12.30 -21.06 -6.26
C CYS A 84 12.70 -20.11 -5.12
N LEU A 85 13.79 -19.35 -5.30
CA LEU A 85 14.21 -18.33 -4.32
C LEU A 85 13.12 -17.26 -4.14
N ILE A 86 12.47 -16.81 -5.22
CA ILE A 86 11.40 -15.81 -5.13
C ILE A 86 10.20 -16.36 -4.34
N ILE A 87 9.74 -17.57 -4.63
CA ILE A 87 8.57 -18.14 -3.96
C ILE A 87 8.85 -18.42 -2.48
N THR A 88 10.02 -18.97 -2.18
CA THR A 88 10.44 -19.28 -0.80
C THR A 88 10.65 -18.03 0.03
N PHE A 89 11.19 -16.97 -0.58
CA PHE A 89 11.25 -15.65 0.05
C PHE A 89 9.85 -15.12 0.41
N GLN A 90 8.86 -15.27 -0.47
CA GLN A 90 7.49 -14.86 -0.18
C GLN A 90 6.87 -15.65 0.98
N PHE A 91 7.12 -16.96 1.03
CA PHE A 91 6.70 -17.82 2.13
C PHE A 91 7.32 -17.38 3.45
N ASN A 92 8.64 -17.20 3.50
CA ASN A 92 9.38 -16.83 4.71
C ASN A 92 8.88 -15.49 5.31
N LEU A 93 8.56 -14.51 4.45
CA LEU A 93 8.06 -13.21 4.86
C LEU A 93 6.58 -13.18 5.27
N PHE A 94 5.84 -14.28 5.15
CA PHE A 94 4.39 -14.30 5.40
C PHE A 94 4.03 -13.83 6.81
N LEU A 95 4.66 -14.42 7.83
CA LEU A 95 4.39 -14.09 9.23
C LEU A 95 4.82 -12.65 9.57
N TYR A 96 6.00 -12.24 9.08
CA TYR A 96 6.52 -10.88 9.25
C TYR A 96 5.55 -9.83 8.68
N LYS A 97 5.09 -10.02 7.44
CA LYS A 97 4.12 -9.12 6.79
C LYS A 97 2.81 -9.02 7.59
N LYS A 98 2.36 -10.12 8.19
CA LYS A 98 1.15 -10.14 9.00
C LYS A 98 1.33 -9.30 10.27
N ILE A 99 2.40 -9.51 11.03
CA ILE A 99 2.67 -8.74 12.26
C ILE A 99 2.85 -7.26 11.93
N LYS A 100 3.59 -6.93 10.86
CA LYS A 100 3.79 -5.55 10.43
C LYS A 100 2.46 -4.84 10.13
N LYS A 101 1.49 -5.53 9.52
CA LYS A 101 0.16 -4.97 9.26
C LYS A 101 -0.63 -4.70 10.55
N GLU A 102 -0.46 -5.54 11.57
CA GLU A 102 -1.07 -5.32 12.88
C GLU A 102 -0.41 -4.14 13.61
N GLU A 103 0.92 -4.04 13.54
CA GLU A 103 1.70 -2.91 14.05
C GLU A 103 1.29 -1.58 13.40
N GLU A 104 1.17 -1.52 12.07
CA GLU A 104 0.74 -0.29 11.36
C GLU A 104 -0.66 0.18 11.80
N LYS A 105 -1.59 -0.75 12.02
CA LYS A 105 -2.93 -0.42 12.53
C LYS A 105 -2.88 0.13 13.95
N LEU A 106 -2.12 -0.51 14.84
CA LEU A 106 -1.96 -0.05 16.22
C LEU A 106 -1.30 1.32 16.28
N ASN A 107 -0.24 1.53 15.50
CA ASN A 107 0.44 2.82 15.43
C ASN A 107 -0.50 3.92 14.94
N SER A 108 -1.42 3.62 14.01
CA SER A 108 -2.41 4.60 13.59
C SER A 108 -3.30 5.01 14.77
N LEU A 109 -3.85 4.05 15.52
CA LEU A 109 -4.76 4.31 16.63
C LEU A 109 -4.08 4.88 17.88
N LEU A 110 -2.76 4.66 18.03
CA LEU A 110 -1.96 5.15 19.14
C LEU A 110 -2.10 6.67 19.34
N TYR A 111 -2.26 7.45 18.27
CA TYR A 111 -2.51 8.89 18.38
C TYR A 111 -3.77 9.21 19.18
N PHE A 112 -4.89 8.56 18.88
CA PHE A 112 -6.14 8.78 19.59
C PHE A 112 -6.06 8.27 21.04
N ILE A 113 -5.40 7.13 21.26
CA ILE A 113 -5.16 6.58 22.60
C ILE A 113 -4.38 7.57 23.46
N LYS A 114 -3.32 8.19 22.92
CA LYS A 114 -2.52 9.21 23.63
C LYS A 114 -3.36 10.43 24.00
N ILE A 115 -4.13 10.95 23.05
CA ILE A 115 -4.95 12.14 23.25
C ILE A 115 -6.08 11.87 24.27
N ASP A 116 -6.83 10.77 24.09
CA ASP A 116 -7.89 10.36 25.02
C ASP A 116 -7.32 10.14 26.45
N PHE A 117 -6.17 9.47 26.58
CA PHE A 117 -5.59 9.21 27.88
C PHE A 117 -5.10 10.49 28.57
N SER A 118 -4.50 11.42 27.82
CA SER A 118 -4.13 12.74 28.37
C SER A 118 -5.33 13.53 28.88
N LEU A 119 -6.50 13.37 28.26
CA LEU A 119 -7.74 13.98 28.73
C LEU A 119 -8.19 13.38 30.07
N ILE A 120 -8.16 12.05 30.19
CA ILE A 120 -8.49 11.35 31.44
C ILE A 120 -7.56 11.78 32.57
N GLN A 121 -6.24 11.84 32.30
CA GLN A 121 -5.25 12.32 33.28
C GLN A 121 -5.54 13.75 33.75
N ARG A 122 -5.94 14.65 32.83
CA ARG A 122 -6.24 16.05 33.16
C ARG A 122 -7.51 16.20 34.02
N ILE A 123 -8.48 15.31 33.87
CA ILE A 123 -9.71 15.30 34.67
C ILE A 123 -9.44 14.72 36.06
N ASN A 124 -8.72 13.60 36.12
CA ASN A 124 -8.57 12.82 37.34
C ASN A 124 -7.38 13.24 38.22
N LYS A 125 -6.93 14.49 38.11
CA LYS A 125 -5.65 15.00 38.65
C LYS A 125 -5.33 14.65 40.11
N ASN A 126 -6.29 14.26 40.94
CA ASN A 126 -6.09 14.13 42.38
C ASN A 126 -6.36 12.75 43.02
N TYR A 127 -7.12 11.79 42.43
CA TYR A 127 -7.59 10.61 43.21
C TYR A 127 -7.87 9.28 42.46
N THR A 128 -7.34 9.02 41.26
CA THR A 128 -7.63 7.73 40.58
C THR A 128 -6.40 6.98 40.09
N ASP A 129 -6.47 5.64 40.12
CA ASP A 129 -5.51 4.75 39.46
C ASP A 129 -5.51 4.99 37.95
N ASN A 130 -4.67 5.92 37.50
CA ASN A 130 -4.45 6.21 36.08
C ASN A 130 -4.04 4.96 35.29
N CYS A 131 -3.40 4.00 35.94
CA CYS A 131 -3.06 2.71 35.36
C CYS A 131 -4.31 1.88 35.01
N LEU A 132 -5.30 1.79 35.90
CA LEU A 132 -6.55 1.07 35.63
C LEU A 132 -7.38 1.79 34.56
N ASN A 133 -7.45 3.12 34.62
CA ASN A 133 -8.12 3.92 33.60
C ASN A 133 -7.50 3.74 32.22
N PHE A 134 -6.16 3.62 32.15
CA PHE A 134 -5.47 3.29 30.90
C PHE A 134 -5.87 1.91 30.38
N ILE A 135 -5.93 0.92 31.26
CA ILE A 135 -6.31 -0.45 30.89
C ILE A 135 -7.74 -0.48 30.32
N ASP A 136 -8.68 0.16 31.00
CA ASP A 136 -10.07 0.24 30.57
C ASP A 136 -10.24 0.99 29.25
N LEU A 137 -9.49 2.07 29.05
CA LEU A 137 -9.46 2.78 27.77
C LEU A 137 -9.07 1.83 26.64
N ILE A 138 -7.98 1.06 26.79
CA ILE A 138 -7.51 0.13 25.76
C ILE A 138 -8.53 -0.97 25.46
N ILE A 139 -9.20 -1.49 26.49
CA ILE A 139 -10.27 -2.49 26.32
C ILE A 139 -11.42 -1.90 25.48
N ASN A 140 -11.81 -0.66 25.76
CA ASN A 140 -12.91 0.05 25.10
C ASN A 140 -12.61 0.44 23.64
N TYR A 141 -11.35 0.41 23.22
CA TYR A 141 -10.95 0.66 21.84
C TYR A 141 -11.14 -0.57 20.92
N LYS A 142 -11.40 -1.77 21.47
CA LYS A 142 -11.62 -3.02 20.69
C LYS A 142 -10.53 -3.29 19.63
N ILE A 143 -9.28 -2.97 19.97
CA ILE A 143 -8.10 -3.19 19.11
C ILE A 143 -7.55 -4.61 19.24
N SER A 144 -6.61 -5.02 18.39
CA SER A 144 -5.98 -6.36 18.46
C SER A 144 -5.40 -6.68 19.85
N ILE A 145 -5.00 -5.66 20.60
CA ILE A 145 -4.45 -5.76 21.94
C ILE A 145 -5.53 -5.83 23.04
N SER A 146 -6.80 -5.50 22.76
CA SER A 146 -7.85 -5.38 23.79
C SER A 146 -8.07 -6.69 24.56
N ASN A 147 -7.96 -7.84 23.90
CA ASN A 147 -8.13 -9.13 24.56
C ASN A 147 -7.01 -9.41 25.57
N LYS A 148 -5.79 -8.98 25.28
CA LYS A 148 -4.67 -9.06 26.24
C LYS A 148 -4.93 -8.18 27.44
N PHE A 149 -5.44 -6.97 27.23
CA PHE A 149 -5.78 -6.07 28.33
C PHE A 149 -6.94 -6.60 29.20
N LYS A 150 -7.92 -7.29 28.62
CA LYS A 150 -8.93 -8.01 29.41
C LYS A 150 -8.33 -9.09 30.30
N THR A 151 -7.35 -9.85 29.79
CA THR A 151 -6.64 -10.85 30.60
C THR A 151 -5.78 -10.21 31.68
N ILE A 152 -5.15 -9.06 31.40
CA ILE A 152 -4.40 -8.28 32.40
C ILE A 152 -5.35 -7.82 33.51
N LEU A 153 -6.49 -7.22 33.13
CA LEU A 153 -7.51 -6.79 34.09
C LEU A 153 -7.98 -7.95 34.98
N SER A 154 -8.23 -9.14 34.41
CA SER A 154 -8.61 -10.31 35.22
C SER A 154 -7.53 -10.74 36.21
N LYS A 155 -6.24 -10.65 35.84
CA LYS A 155 -5.15 -11.00 36.75
C LYS A 155 -4.95 -9.95 37.84
N ILE A 156 -5.17 -8.68 37.53
CA ILE A 156 -5.16 -7.60 38.52
C ILE A 156 -6.28 -7.83 39.54
N HIS A 157 -7.47 -8.22 39.10
CA HIS A 157 -8.55 -8.64 40.00
C HIS A 157 -8.20 -9.86 40.87
N CYS A 158 -7.25 -10.70 40.45
CA CYS A 158 -6.71 -11.79 41.26
C CYS A 158 -5.58 -11.36 42.22
N GLY A 159 -5.25 -10.07 42.32
CA GLY A 159 -4.25 -9.54 43.25
C GLY A 159 -2.85 -9.31 42.66
N ASN A 160 -2.65 -9.49 41.34
CA ASN A 160 -1.37 -9.17 40.72
C ASN A 160 -1.21 -7.64 40.54
N SER A 161 -0.01 -7.12 40.76
CA SER A 161 0.27 -5.69 40.53
C SER A 161 0.14 -5.33 39.03
N PRO A 162 -0.57 -4.26 38.67
CA PRO A 162 -0.83 -3.90 37.28
C PRO A 162 0.45 -3.54 36.50
N GLU A 163 1.44 -2.94 37.14
CA GLU A 163 2.72 -2.56 36.53
C GLU A 163 3.52 -3.80 36.09
N LEU A 164 3.57 -4.85 36.93
CA LEU A 164 4.24 -6.10 36.57
C LEU A 164 3.53 -6.82 35.40
N GLU A 165 2.21 -6.79 35.34
CA GLU A 165 1.48 -7.40 34.22
C GLU A 165 1.64 -6.61 32.91
N LEU A 166 1.72 -5.28 32.99
CA LEU A 166 1.93 -4.42 31.82
C LEU A 166 3.36 -4.51 31.26
N THR A 167 4.38 -4.54 32.13
CA THR A 167 5.80 -4.71 31.73
C THR A 167 6.05 -6.06 31.05
N ASN A 168 5.41 -7.12 31.55
CA ASN A 168 5.55 -8.47 30.99
C ASN A 168 4.82 -8.67 29.65
N CYS A 169 4.04 -7.69 29.19
CA CYS A 169 3.30 -7.81 27.94
C CYS A 169 4.11 -7.46 26.69
N PHE A 170 3.99 -8.32 25.68
CA PHE A 170 4.60 -8.10 24.37
C PHE A 170 3.56 -7.64 23.34
N PHE A 171 3.86 -6.48 22.74
CA PHE A 171 3.02 -5.83 21.74
C PHE A 171 3.69 -5.88 20.37
N SER A 172 2.88 -5.93 19.31
CA SER A 172 3.41 -5.91 17.95
C SER A 172 4.05 -4.56 17.60
N SER A 173 3.53 -3.46 18.16
CA SER A 173 4.02 -2.10 17.95
C SER A 173 5.15 -1.74 18.92
N ARG A 174 6.28 -1.24 18.38
CA ARG A 174 7.36 -0.63 19.17
C ARG A 174 6.93 0.71 19.76
N ASP A 175 6.32 1.58 18.96
CA ASP A 175 5.87 2.90 19.40
C ASP A 175 4.87 2.82 20.57
N PHE A 176 4.02 1.78 20.58
CA PHE A 176 3.10 1.53 21.69
C PHE A 176 3.84 1.04 22.94
N ARG A 177 4.82 0.14 22.78
CA ARG A 177 5.66 -0.32 23.90
C ARG A 177 6.46 0.84 24.49
N GLU A 178 7.14 1.63 23.67
CA GLU A 178 7.88 2.81 24.12
C GLU A 178 6.96 3.82 24.85
N TYR A 179 5.73 3.99 24.36
CA TYR A 179 4.74 4.81 25.05
C TYR A 179 4.33 4.23 26.42
N LEU A 180 4.09 2.92 26.49
CA LEU A 180 3.75 2.23 27.73
C LEU A 180 4.91 2.27 28.74
N ASP A 181 6.14 2.02 28.28
CA ASP A 181 7.34 2.04 29.12
C ASP A 181 7.57 3.44 29.71
N ASN A 182 7.36 4.49 28.91
CA ASN A 182 7.37 5.87 29.40
C ASN A 182 6.26 6.08 30.45
N LEU A 183 5.03 5.64 30.19
CA LEU A 183 3.94 5.73 31.16
C LEU A 183 4.28 5.05 32.49
N LEU A 184 4.85 3.84 32.44
CA LEU A 184 5.26 3.09 33.62
C LEU A 184 6.40 3.79 34.37
N THR A 185 7.39 4.32 33.65
CA THR A 185 8.53 5.04 34.24
C THR A 185 8.08 6.30 34.99
N TYR A 186 7.07 6.98 34.48
CA TYR A 186 6.50 8.18 35.09
C TYR A 186 5.27 7.89 35.98
N ASN A 187 5.03 6.65 36.40
CA ASN A 187 3.88 6.26 37.23
C ASN A 187 2.52 6.79 36.71
N PHE A 188 2.36 6.81 35.39
CA PHE A 188 1.19 7.35 34.68
C PHE A 188 0.88 8.83 35.00
N GLN A 189 1.88 9.59 35.46
CA GLN A 189 1.88 11.04 35.64
C GLN A 189 2.73 11.68 34.54
N LEU A 190 2.17 11.76 33.33
CA LEU A 190 2.81 12.50 32.25
C LEU A 190 2.30 13.94 32.26
N ASP A 191 3.19 14.91 32.48
CA ASP A 191 2.87 16.31 32.25
C ASP A 191 2.63 16.57 30.76
N ASP A 192 1.58 17.34 30.46
CA ASP A 192 1.12 17.77 29.13
C ASP A 192 2.25 18.46 28.29
N TYR A 193 3.42 18.79 28.85
CA TYR A 193 4.49 19.53 28.16
C TYR A 193 5.46 18.69 27.32
N SER A 194 5.39 17.35 27.34
CA SER A 194 6.14 16.49 26.41
C SER A 194 5.54 16.40 24.99
N ASN A 195 4.56 17.27 24.68
CA ASN A 195 3.77 17.35 23.44
C ASN A 195 4.55 17.71 22.15
N GLY A 196 5.87 17.93 22.22
CA GLY A 196 6.71 18.21 21.04
C GLY A 196 6.97 17.00 20.12
N TYR A 197 6.84 15.78 20.64
CA TYR A 197 7.28 14.56 19.94
C TYR A 197 6.15 13.56 19.64
N PHE A 198 5.04 14.04 19.08
CA PHE A 198 4.09 13.15 18.38
C PHE A 198 4.65 12.65 17.02
N SER A 199 5.95 12.32 16.94
CA SER A 199 6.55 11.76 15.74
C SER A 199 6.41 10.24 15.76
N ASN A 200 5.26 9.75 15.32
CA ASN A 200 5.03 8.32 15.14
C ASN A 200 5.93 7.79 14.00
N SER A 201 6.40 6.56 14.14
CA SER A 201 7.15 5.84 13.10
C SER A 201 6.44 5.88 11.74
N LEU A 202 5.10 5.88 11.72
CA LEU A 202 4.30 5.98 10.50
C LEU A 202 4.55 7.28 9.72
N GLU A 203 4.58 8.43 10.40
CA GLU A 203 4.87 9.71 9.75
C GLU A 203 6.31 9.76 9.23
N LYS A 204 7.28 9.26 10.01
CA LYS A 204 8.68 9.18 9.60
C LYS A 204 8.82 8.32 8.34
N ASN A 205 8.21 7.14 8.34
CA ASN A 205 8.20 6.22 7.20
C ASN A 205 7.53 6.85 5.97
N PHE A 206 6.44 7.60 6.15
CA PHE A 206 5.80 8.32 5.06
C PHE A 206 6.68 9.44 4.50
N LYS A 207 7.39 10.19 5.34
CA LYS A 207 8.36 11.21 4.87
C LYS A 207 9.52 10.58 4.10
N VAL A 208 10.03 9.44 4.54
CA VAL A 208 11.05 8.68 3.79
C VAL A 208 10.49 8.22 2.45
N TYR A 209 9.25 7.71 2.45
CA TYR A 209 8.57 7.34 1.21
C TYR A 209 8.40 8.52 0.24
N LEU A 210 7.99 9.70 0.72
CA LEU A 210 7.91 10.93 -0.08
C LEU A 210 9.24 11.30 -0.73
N LYS A 211 10.36 11.12 -0.04
CA LYS A 211 11.69 11.38 -0.62
C LYS A 211 12.06 10.36 -1.71
N GLN A 212 11.58 9.13 -1.59
CA GLN A 212 11.92 8.03 -2.49
C GLN A 212 10.92 7.84 -3.63
N ILE A 213 9.77 8.51 -3.63
CA ILE A 213 8.71 8.23 -4.60
C ILE A 213 9.16 8.58 -6.03
N THR A 214 9.92 9.66 -6.21
CA THR A 214 10.43 10.09 -7.52
C THR A 214 11.34 9.04 -8.14
N THR A 215 12.29 8.49 -7.38
CA THR A 215 13.18 7.43 -7.85
C THR A 215 12.42 6.14 -8.13
N LYS A 216 11.47 5.78 -7.27
CA LYS A 216 10.60 4.62 -7.46
C LYS A 216 9.71 4.72 -8.72
N LEU A 217 9.16 5.90 -8.99
CA LEU A 217 8.40 6.17 -10.21
C LEU A 217 9.29 6.10 -11.45
N SER A 218 10.51 6.65 -11.36
CA SER A 218 11.48 6.59 -12.46
C SER A 218 11.85 5.15 -12.82
N ILE A 219 12.00 4.24 -11.84
CA ILE A 219 12.23 2.81 -12.08
C ILE A 219 11.05 2.19 -12.85
N ILE A 220 9.81 2.53 -12.49
CA ILE A 220 8.64 1.99 -13.18
C ILE A 220 8.55 2.52 -14.62
N PHE A 221 8.82 3.81 -14.82
CA PHE A 221 8.88 4.39 -16.17
C PHE A 221 9.99 3.77 -17.00
N PHE A 222 11.19 3.61 -16.42
CA PHE A 222 12.31 2.96 -17.08
C PHE A 222 11.92 1.56 -17.55
N VAL A 223 11.39 0.71 -16.66
CA VAL A 223 10.96 -0.64 -17.03
C VAL A 223 9.84 -0.62 -18.06
N GLY A 224 8.82 0.24 -17.90
CA GLY A 224 7.71 0.30 -18.85
C GLY A 224 8.09 0.80 -20.25
N VAL A 225 9.14 1.62 -20.36
CA VAL A 225 9.63 2.12 -21.66
C VAL A 225 10.64 1.18 -22.28
N PHE A 226 11.68 0.80 -21.52
CA PHE A 226 12.81 0.03 -22.05
C PHE A 226 12.51 -1.46 -22.20
N PHE A 227 11.49 -2.01 -21.52
CA PHE A 227 11.16 -3.42 -21.68
C PHE A 227 10.58 -3.71 -23.08
N PRO A 228 9.55 -2.99 -23.58
CA PRO A 228 9.10 -3.14 -24.98
C PRO A 228 10.19 -2.84 -26.02
N ILE A 229 10.98 -1.78 -25.81
CA ILE A 229 12.07 -1.40 -26.73
C ILE A 229 13.16 -2.49 -26.75
N GLY A 230 13.58 -2.96 -25.59
CA GLY A 230 14.57 -4.04 -25.46
C GLY A 230 14.10 -5.33 -26.10
N PHE A 231 12.79 -5.59 -26.12
CA PHE A 231 12.23 -6.71 -26.86
C PHE A 231 12.30 -6.53 -28.37
N CYS A 232 12.06 -5.32 -28.90
CA CYS A 232 12.32 -5.05 -30.31
C CYS A 232 13.79 -5.36 -30.67
N PHE A 233 14.75 -4.98 -29.83
CA PHE A 233 16.16 -5.33 -30.02
C PHE A 233 16.46 -6.83 -29.87
N LEU A 234 15.75 -7.52 -28.97
CA LEU A 234 15.92 -8.97 -28.82
C LEU A 234 15.43 -9.72 -30.06
N LEU A 235 14.30 -9.31 -30.63
CA LEU A 235 13.80 -9.83 -31.91
C LEU A 235 14.72 -9.46 -33.08
N PHE A 236 15.45 -8.34 -32.98
CA PHE A 236 16.45 -7.96 -33.96
C PHE A 236 17.66 -8.92 -33.96
N LEU A 237 18.07 -9.41 -32.78
CA LEU A 237 19.29 -10.21 -32.61
C LEU A 237 19.07 -11.73 -32.63
N ILE A 238 17.86 -12.20 -32.31
CA ILE A 238 17.55 -13.63 -32.17
C ILE A 238 16.48 -13.99 -33.19
N SER A 239 16.64 -15.14 -33.86
CA SER A 239 15.62 -15.69 -34.74
C SER A 239 14.27 -15.81 -34.00
N LEU A 240 13.17 -15.53 -34.70
CA LEU A 240 11.84 -15.44 -34.09
C LEU A 240 11.38 -16.78 -33.49
N ASN A 241 11.62 -16.97 -32.19
CA ASN A 241 11.05 -18.08 -31.45
C ASN A 241 9.66 -17.70 -30.91
N LYS A 242 8.60 -18.21 -31.55
CA LYS A 242 7.19 -17.95 -31.22
C LYS A 242 6.87 -18.07 -29.73
N LEU A 243 7.47 -19.03 -29.01
CA LEU A 243 7.26 -19.20 -27.58
C LEU A 243 7.79 -18.00 -26.78
N ILE A 244 8.97 -17.49 -27.12
CA ILE A 244 9.58 -16.33 -26.45
C ILE A 244 8.68 -15.10 -26.64
N ILE A 245 8.14 -14.91 -27.84
CA ILE A 245 7.30 -13.75 -28.16
C ILE A 245 5.98 -13.82 -27.36
N ILE A 246 5.34 -14.99 -27.27
CA ILE A 246 4.09 -15.16 -26.52
C ILE A 246 4.30 -14.98 -25.01
N ILE A 247 5.39 -15.50 -24.45
CA ILE A 247 5.71 -15.40 -23.01
C ILE A 247 6.09 -13.97 -22.59
N PHE A 248 6.51 -13.12 -23.54
CA PHE A 248 6.95 -11.76 -23.25
C PHE A 248 5.87 -10.89 -22.58
N VAL A 249 4.65 -10.92 -23.10
CA VAL A 249 3.50 -10.12 -22.59
C VAL A 249 3.17 -10.44 -21.13
N PRO A 250 2.95 -11.71 -20.73
CA PRO A 250 2.65 -12.02 -19.33
C PRO A 250 3.79 -11.65 -18.38
N ILE A 251 5.05 -11.77 -18.81
CA ILE A 251 6.21 -11.33 -17.99
C ILE A 251 6.13 -9.83 -17.74
N LEU A 252 5.89 -9.01 -18.77
CA LEU A 252 5.76 -7.56 -18.64
C LEU A 252 4.64 -7.19 -17.66
N ILE A 253 3.46 -7.83 -17.78
CA ILE A 253 2.31 -7.59 -16.89
C ILE A 253 2.70 -7.90 -15.45
N ILE A 254 3.29 -9.06 -15.20
CA ILE A 254 3.69 -9.50 -13.85
C ILE A 254 4.70 -8.51 -13.27
N PHE A 255 5.72 -8.14 -14.04
CA PHE A 255 6.81 -7.29 -13.57
C PHE A 255 6.33 -5.87 -13.24
N LEU A 256 5.56 -5.22 -14.14
CA LEU A 256 4.97 -3.91 -13.87
C LEU A 256 3.96 -3.94 -12.71
N ASN A 257 3.17 -5.01 -12.57
CA ASN A 257 2.24 -5.15 -11.44
C ASN A 257 2.99 -5.26 -10.11
N LEU A 258 4.08 -6.04 -10.07
CA LEU A 258 4.91 -6.19 -8.88
C LEU A 258 5.53 -4.86 -8.47
N LEU A 259 6.10 -4.13 -9.43
CA LEU A 259 6.68 -2.81 -9.17
C LEU A 259 5.62 -1.82 -8.70
N TYR A 260 4.47 -1.73 -9.40
CA TYR A 260 3.36 -0.86 -9.04
C TYR A 260 2.87 -1.13 -7.60
N LYS A 261 2.65 -2.41 -7.25
CA LYS A 261 2.22 -2.80 -5.90
C LYS A 261 3.26 -2.47 -4.83
N LYS A 262 4.54 -2.70 -5.12
CA LYS A 262 5.63 -2.49 -4.16
C LYS A 262 5.96 -1.02 -3.93
N PHE A 263 5.88 -0.20 -4.98
CA PHE A 263 6.40 1.16 -4.97
C PHE A 263 5.35 2.25 -4.89
N ILE A 264 4.13 2.01 -5.38
CA ILE A 264 3.08 3.05 -5.49
C ILE A 264 1.88 2.71 -4.62
N ASN A 265 1.37 1.48 -4.70
CA ASN A 265 0.19 1.08 -3.92
C ASN A 265 0.55 0.62 -2.49
N VAL A 266 1.38 1.40 -1.81
CA VAL A 266 1.69 1.17 -0.40
C VAL A 266 0.49 1.62 0.42
N ASN A 267 -0.06 0.73 1.24
CA ASN A 267 -1.14 1.07 2.17
C ASN A 267 -0.57 1.97 3.27
N HIS A 268 -0.66 3.28 3.09
CA HIS A 268 -0.27 4.23 4.11
C HIS A 268 -1.38 4.32 5.17
N TYR A 269 -1.10 3.85 6.38
CA TYR A 269 -1.99 3.91 7.53
C TYR A 269 -1.94 5.27 8.26
N LEU A 270 -1.81 6.38 7.53
CA LEU A 270 -1.95 7.71 8.12
C LEU A 270 -3.43 8.06 8.24
N ILE A 271 -3.90 8.39 9.44
CA ILE A 271 -5.27 8.82 9.67
C ILE A 271 -5.49 10.16 8.95
N GLY A 272 -6.52 10.24 8.09
CA GLY A 272 -6.77 11.42 7.26
C GLY A 272 -6.20 11.35 5.85
N PHE A 273 -5.41 10.31 5.52
CA PHE A 273 -4.94 10.06 4.15
C PHE A 273 -6.07 9.53 3.26
N ILE A 274 -6.37 10.20 2.15
CA ILE A 274 -7.41 9.77 1.20
C ILE A 274 -6.75 9.00 0.06
N GLN A 275 -6.87 7.67 0.13
CA GLN A 275 -6.31 6.74 -0.89
C GLN A 275 -6.99 6.86 -2.28
N SER A 276 -8.14 7.52 -2.37
CA SER A 276 -8.87 7.77 -3.62
C SER A 276 -8.78 9.25 -4.03
N ASP A 277 -8.48 9.51 -5.30
CA ASP A 277 -8.50 10.85 -5.90
C ASP A 277 -9.90 11.44 -6.09
N SER A 278 -10.92 10.89 -5.43
CA SER A 278 -12.26 11.44 -5.42
C SER A 278 -12.24 12.84 -4.80
N ASN A 279 -12.27 13.87 -5.64
CA ASN A 279 -12.36 15.28 -5.23
C ASN A 279 -13.49 15.50 -4.21
N LEU A 280 -14.60 14.77 -4.35
CA LEU A 280 -15.73 14.76 -3.42
C LEU A 280 -15.33 14.36 -2.00
N GLU A 281 -14.60 13.27 -1.78
CA GLU A 281 -14.13 12.88 -0.44
C GLU A 281 -13.11 13.87 0.13
N LYS A 282 -12.27 14.49 -0.73
CA LYS A 282 -11.33 15.55 -0.31
C LYS A 282 -12.07 16.80 0.17
N GLN A 283 -13.16 17.17 -0.50
CA GLN A 283 -14.05 18.26 -0.11
C GLN A 283 -14.82 17.90 1.17
N LYS A 284 -15.47 16.73 1.22
CA LYS A 284 -16.17 16.20 2.40
C LYS A 284 -15.29 16.18 3.66
N LEU A 285 -14.03 15.74 3.55
CA LEU A 285 -13.09 15.78 4.67
C LEU A 285 -12.73 17.22 5.07
N LYS A 286 -12.59 18.14 4.12
CA LYS A 286 -12.33 19.56 4.41
C LYS A 286 -13.49 20.17 5.19
N GLU A 287 -14.72 19.95 4.72
CA GLU A 287 -15.94 20.42 5.39
C GLU A 287 -16.09 19.81 6.78
N PHE A 288 -15.80 18.51 6.92
CA PHE A 288 -15.82 17.81 8.21
C PHE A 288 -14.86 18.44 9.21
N LEU A 289 -13.61 18.72 8.80
CA LEU A 289 -12.63 19.37 9.67
C LEU A 289 -13.04 20.79 10.06
N ILE A 290 -13.71 21.53 9.17
CA ILE A 290 -14.23 22.89 9.48
C ILE A 290 -15.32 22.79 10.54
N LEU A 291 -16.32 21.92 10.34
CA LEU A 291 -17.42 21.71 11.28
C LEU A 291 -16.91 21.31 12.66
N ILE A 292 -16.02 20.30 12.74
CA ILE A 292 -15.47 19.81 14.01
C ILE A 292 -14.59 20.87 14.69
N LYS A 293 -13.86 21.70 13.93
CA LYS A 293 -13.08 22.82 14.49
C LYS A 293 -14.00 23.85 15.15
N LYS A 294 -15.09 24.23 14.49
CA LYS A 294 -16.04 25.22 15.02
C LYS A 294 -16.83 24.65 16.19
N PHE A 295 -17.16 23.37 16.15
CA PHE A 295 -17.70 22.63 17.28
C PHE A 295 -16.77 22.70 18.50
N ALA A 296 -15.49 22.39 18.34
CA ALA A 296 -14.51 22.48 19.43
C ALA A 296 -14.38 23.89 20.00
N ILE A 297 -14.36 24.92 19.16
CA ILE A 297 -14.33 26.32 19.60
C ILE A 297 -15.56 26.67 20.44
N ASN A 298 -16.75 26.20 20.04
CA ASN A 298 -17.98 26.44 20.81
C ASN A 298 -17.97 25.69 22.15
N LEU A 299 -17.45 24.45 22.21
CA LEU A 299 -17.28 23.71 23.47
C LEU A 299 -16.36 24.45 24.46
N LYS A 300 -15.31 25.10 23.94
CA LYS A 300 -14.40 25.92 24.75
C LYS A 300 -15.08 27.12 25.40
N GLN A 301 -16.25 27.53 24.89
CA GLN A 301 -17.08 28.59 25.47
C GLN A 301 -18.01 28.06 26.57
N ASN A 302 -17.80 26.83 27.07
CA ASN A 302 -18.68 26.15 28.04
C ASN A 302 -20.12 25.95 27.54
N ILE A 303 -20.30 25.89 26.22
CA ILE A 303 -21.60 25.58 25.61
C ILE A 303 -21.81 24.06 25.64
N SER A 304 -23.05 23.61 25.89
CA SER A 304 -23.37 22.17 25.87
C SER A 304 -23.04 21.54 24.52
N PRO A 305 -22.66 20.25 24.44
CA PRO A 305 -22.30 19.59 23.18
C PRO A 305 -23.37 19.71 22.08
N GLU A 306 -24.64 19.64 22.47
CA GLU A 306 -25.80 19.78 21.57
C GLU A 306 -25.84 21.16 20.94
N GLN A 307 -25.84 22.19 21.78
CA GLN A 307 -25.88 23.58 21.34
C GLN A 307 -24.62 23.97 20.58
N ALA A 308 -23.45 23.48 21.02
CA ALA A 308 -22.18 23.73 20.37
C ALA A 308 -22.15 23.14 18.95
N PHE A 309 -22.73 21.96 18.75
CA PHE A 309 -22.83 21.29 17.44
C PHE A 309 -23.80 22.02 16.52
N ILE A 310 -25.02 22.34 16.99
CA ILE A 310 -25.99 23.12 16.21
C ILE A 310 -25.40 24.48 15.82
N LYS A 311 -24.83 25.20 16.78
CA LYS A 311 -24.24 26.53 16.55
C LYS A 311 -23.08 26.47 15.55
N ALA A 312 -22.30 25.38 15.55
CA ALA A 312 -21.25 25.16 14.56
C ALA A 312 -21.83 24.89 13.17
N TYR A 313 -22.87 24.07 13.08
CA TYR A 313 -23.55 23.76 11.82
C TYR A 313 -24.20 24.99 11.20
N ILE A 314 -25.01 25.74 11.97
CA ILE A 314 -25.73 26.93 11.46
C ILE A 314 -24.74 27.97 10.95
N LYS A 315 -23.66 28.25 11.70
CA LYS A 315 -22.66 29.25 11.33
C LYS A 315 -21.87 28.89 10.07
N GLU A 316 -21.67 27.60 9.82
CA GLU A 316 -20.84 27.13 8.71
C GLU A 316 -21.67 26.57 7.56
N LYS A 317 -23.01 26.66 7.62
CA LYS A 317 -23.94 26.03 6.66
C LYS A 317 -23.53 26.28 5.20
N GLU A 318 -23.19 27.53 4.88
CA GLU A 318 -22.74 27.95 3.54
C GLU A 318 -21.36 27.37 3.14
N ASN A 319 -20.48 27.15 4.11
CA ASN A 319 -19.12 26.63 3.89
C ASN A 319 -19.05 25.09 3.83
N ILE A 320 -20.15 24.39 4.17
CA ILE A 320 -20.22 22.93 4.24
C ILE A 320 -21.35 22.32 3.38
N PRO A 321 -21.47 22.67 2.08
CA PRO A 321 -22.64 22.28 1.27
C PRO A 321 -22.85 20.76 1.17
N ILE A 322 -21.77 19.97 1.11
CA ILE A 322 -21.87 18.50 1.03
C ILE A 322 -22.39 17.95 2.36
N LEU A 323 -21.84 18.41 3.48
CA LEU A 323 -22.31 17.98 4.80
C LEU A 323 -23.69 18.52 5.15
N GLN A 324 -24.04 19.72 4.67
CA GLN A 324 -25.36 20.30 4.83
C GLN A 324 -26.41 19.36 4.26
N ASN A 325 -26.28 18.98 2.99
CA ASN A 325 -27.21 18.05 2.35
C ASN A 325 -27.31 16.71 3.09
N LEU A 326 -26.21 16.24 3.68
CA LEU A 326 -26.20 15.00 4.45
C LEU A 326 -26.89 15.14 5.81
N LEU A 327 -26.81 16.29 6.48
CA LEU A 327 -27.22 16.47 7.88
C LEU A 327 -28.52 17.25 8.07
N GLU A 328 -29.01 17.96 7.05
CA GLU A 328 -30.13 18.90 7.19
C GLU A 328 -31.39 18.22 7.75
N GLN A 329 -31.71 17.02 7.27
CA GLN A 329 -32.85 16.24 7.78
C GLN A 329 -32.70 15.86 9.25
N GLU A 330 -31.53 15.43 9.71
CA GLU A 330 -31.36 15.04 11.11
C GLU A 330 -31.29 16.23 12.05
N ILE A 331 -30.80 17.37 11.55
CA ILE A 331 -30.77 18.59 12.33
C ILE A 331 -32.19 19.15 12.49
N THR A 332 -33.04 19.09 11.46
CA THR A 332 -34.45 19.46 11.62
C THR A 332 -35.18 18.52 12.57
N LEU A 333 -34.96 17.19 12.46
CA LEU A 333 -35.51 16.22 13.42
C LEU A 333 -35.02 16.45 14.86
N PHE A 334 -33.77 16.88 15.04
CA PHE A 334 -33.22 17.22 16.35
C PHE A 334 -33.84 18.49 16.93
N LEU A 335 -33.97 19.55 16.12
CA LEU A 335 -34.60 20.81 16.54
C LEU A 335 -36.08 20.61 16.88
N ASN A 336 -36.76 19.67 16.22
CA ASN A 336 -38.14 19.29 16.52
C ASN A 336 -38.26 18.33 17.74
N GLY A 337 -37.15 17.99 18.40
CA GLY A 337 -37.13 17.12 19.58
C GLY A 337 -37.35 15.63 19.32
N ILE A 338 -37.38 15.20 18.06
CA ILE A 338 -37.59 13.79 17.68
C ILE A 338 -36.32 12.97 17.92
N TYR A 339 -35.15 13.55 17.63
CA TYR A 339 -33.86 12.92 17.84
C TYR A 339 -33.15 13.45 19.10
N ASN A 340 -32.34 12.59 19.71
CA ASN A 340 -31.36 12.98 20.71
C ASN A 340 -29.95 13.14 20.08
N PHE A 341 -29.03 13.75 20.82
CA PHE A 341 -27.68 14.02 20.31
C PHE A 341 -26.92 12.75 19.88
N ASN A 342 -27.05 11.67 20.66
CA ASN A 342 -26.42 10.39 20.33
C ASN A 342 -26.97 9.79 19.02
N GLN A 343 -28.27 9.97 18.75
CA GLN A 343 -28.90 9.55 17.50
C GLN A 343 -28.39 10.35 16.31
N ILE A 344 -28.23 11.68 16.43
CA ILE A 344 -27.58 12.49 15.37
C ILE A 344 -26.16 12.00 15.10
N ILE A 345 -25.36 11.82 16.17
CA ILE A 345 -23.97 11.40 16.03
C ILE A 345 -23.88 10.02 15.36
N ASN A 346 -24.81 9.12 15.66
CA ASN A 346 -24.88 7.81 15.02
C ASN A 346 -25.36 7.89 13.57
N SER A 347 -26.37 8.71 13.26
CA SER A 347 -26.80 8.95 11.87
C SER A 347 -25.66 9.54 11.05
N PHE A 348 -24.92 10.48 11.63
CA PHE A 348 -23.80 11.14 10.98
C PHE A 348 -22.69 10.15 10.64
N LYS A 349 -22.36 9.23 11.57
CA LYS A 349 -21.44 8.10 11.30
C LYS A 349 -21.93 7.23 10.13
N CYS A 350 -23.21 6.86 10.14
CA CYS A 350 -23.80 6.03 9.09
C CYS A 350 -23.74 6.73 7.72
N LYS A 351 -24.12 8.01 7.64
CA LYS A 351 -24.12 8.79 6.39
C LYS A 351 -22.74 9.08 5.83
N LEU A 352 -21.74 9.29 6.70
CA LEU A 352 -20.36 9.49 6.24
C LEU A 352 -19.74 8.20 5.67
N ASN A 353 -20.23 7.03 6.08
CA ASN A 353 -19.89 5.68 5.59
C ASN A 353 -18.38 5.44 5.37
N SER A 354 -17.55 5.86 6.32
CA SER A 354 -16.11 5.59 6.26
C SER A 354 -15.53 5.36 7.64
N TYR A 355 -14.68 4.33 7.73
CA TYR A 355 -13.98 3.91 8.94
C TYR A 355 -13.21 5.09 9.59
N ARG A 356 -12.70 6.03 8.78
CA ARG A 356 -11.94 7.18 9.26
C ARG A 356 -12.80 8.13 10.09
N TYR A 357 -13.93 8.57 9.52
CA TYR A 357 -14.86 9.45 10.23
C TYR A 357 -15.41 8.76 11.47
N ASN A 358 -15.75 7.48 11.36
CA ASN A 358 -16.24 6.71 12.51
C ASN A 358 -15.22 6.68 13.65
N THR A 359 -13.94 6.49 13.35
CA THR A 359 -12.87 6.49 14.36
C THR A 359 -12.75 7.85 15.04
N ILE A 360 -12.74 8.95 14.27
CA ILE A 360 -12.64 10.31 14.80
C ILE A 360 -13.87 10.64 15.65
N ILE A 361 -15.08 10.45 15.13
CA ILE A 361 -16.32 10.76 15.84
C ILE A 361 -16.44 9.90 17.10
N ASN A 362 -16.05 8.61 17.06
CA ASN A 362 -16.06 7.77 18.26
C ASN A 362 -15.11 8.28 19.35
N SER A 363 -13.91 8.73 19.00
CA SER A 363 -12.97 9.33 19.96
C SER A 363 -13.55 10.62 20.54
N ILE A 364 -14.09 11.51 19.69
CA ILE A 364 -14.76 12.75 20.14
C ILE A 364 -15.94 12.44 21.08
N SER A 365 -16.82 11.50 20.70
CA SER A 365 -17.96 11.11 21.56
C SER A 365 -17.53 10.57 22.91
N LYS A 366 -16.39 9.88 22.99
CA LYS A 366 -15.83 9.41 24.27
C LYS A 366 -15.33 10.59 25.09
N MET A 367 -14.53 11.48 24.51
CA MET A 367 -14.01 12.68 25.20
C MET A 367 -15.15 13.55 25.76
N LEU A 368 -16.22 13.75 24.99
CA LEU A 368 -17.37 14.55 25.41
C LEU A 368 -18.09 13.99 26.64
N LYS A 369 -18.09 12.66 26.84
CA LYS A 369 -18.65 12.03 28.04
C LYS A 369 -17.83 12.33 29.29
N GLU A 370 -16.52 12.48 29.12
CA GLU A 370 -15.59 12.78 30.20
C GLU A 370 -15.65 14.27 30.59
N SER A 371 -15.45 15.17 29.62
CA SER A 371 -15.70 16.61 29.85
C SER A 371 -15.83 17.40 28.54
N ALA A 372 -16.93 18.14 28.37
CA ALA A 372 -17.15 18.96 27.18
C ALA A 372 -16.08 20.06 26.99
N TYR A 373 -15.72 20.75 28.08
CA TYR A 373 -14.78 21.88 28.03
C TYR A 373 -13.35 21.44 27.69
N LEU A 374 -12.77 20.45 28.41
CA LEU A 374 -11.39 20.01 28.15
C LEU A 374 -11.26 19.23 26.85
N SER A 375 -12.35 18.60 26.39
CA SER A 375 -12.41 18.00 25.05
C SER A 375 -12.10 19.00 23.95
N SER A 376 -12.42 20.29 24.13
CA SER A 376 -12.19 21.30 23.08
C SER A 376 -10.73 21.37 22.62
N ASP A 377 -9.79 21.47 23.56
CA ASP A 377 -8.35 21.55 23.27
C ASP A 377 -7.87 20.25 22.60
N LYS A 378 -8.33 19.09 23.08
CA LYS A 378 -7.95 17.77 22.55
C LYS A 378 -8.55 17.48 21.17
N ILE A 379 -9.76 17.95 20.88
CA ILE A 379 -10.35 17.91 19.53
C ILE A 379 -9.52 18.79 18.57
N ILE A 380 -9.06 19.96 19.02
CA ILE A 380 -8.18 20.83 18.22
C ILE A 380 -6.84 20.14 17.94
N GLU A 381 -6.26 19.43 18.90
CA GLU A 381 -5.05 18.61 18.69
C GLU A 381 -5.28 17.53 17.60
N ILE A 382 -6.41 16.81 17.64
CA ILE A 382 -6.80 15.84 16.59
C ILE A 382 -6.85 16.54 15.23
N ILE A 383 -7.51 17.69 15.12
CA ILE A 383 -7.62 18.44 13.86
C ILE A 383 -6.25 18.86 13.34
N ASN A 384 -5.36 19.33 14.22
CA ASN A 384 -4.00 19.72 13.85
C ASN A 384 -3.18 18.55 13.30
N MET A 385 -3.30 17.37 13.93
CA MET A 385 -2.69 16.13 13.43
C MET A 385 -3.25 15.75 12.05
N LEU A 386 -4.58 15.77 11.86
CA LEU A 386 -5.21 15.46 10.58
C LEU A 386 -4.78 16.45 9.47
N ASN A 387 -4.68 17.74 9.79
CA ASN A 387 -4.18 18.75 8.86
C ASN A 387 -2.70 18.52 8.47
N LYS A 388 -1.86 18.06 9.41
CA LYS A 388 -0.47 17.68 9.13
C LYS A 388 -0.41 16.49 8.18
N HIS A 389 -1.24 15.46 8.40
CA HIS A 389 -1.32 14.31 7.48
C HIS A 389 -1.84 14.72 6.09
N LYS A 390 -2.84 15.61 6.02
CA LYS A 390 -3.32 16.17 4.75
C LYS A 390 -2.24 16.96 4.00
N LYS A 391 -1.38 17.71 4.70
CA LYS A 391 -0.22 18.38 4.09
C LYS A 391 0.76 17.38 3.48
N LEU A 392 1.01 16.25 4.15
CA LEU A 392 1.86 15.18 3.63
C LEU A 392 1.25 14.52 2.38
N GLU A 393 -0.07 14.26 2.39
CA GLU A 393 -0.80 13.77 1.22
C GLU A 393 -0.73 14.76 0.04
N ASN A 394 -0.93 16.04 0.30
CA ASN A 394 -0.82 17.07 -0.75
C ASN A 394 0.56 17.10 -1.39
N LYS A 395 1.63 16.91 -0.61
CA LYS A 395 3.00 16.78 -1.15
C LYS A 395 3.12 15.58 -2.10
N LEU A 396 2.56 14.43 -1.73
CA LEU A 396 2.52 13.26 -2.61
C LEU A 396 1.78 13.56 -3.92
N ASN A 397 0.60 14.19 -3.82
CA ASN A 397 -0.20 14.56 -4.99
C ASN A 397 0.52 15.56 -5.90
N ILE A 398 1.27 16.52 -5.33
CA ILE A 398 2.09 17.46 -6.11
C ILE A 398 3.19 16.71 -6.87
N ILE A 399 3.89 15.77 -6.23
CA ILE A 399 4.94 14.98 -6.87
C ILE A 399 4.35 14.15 -8.02
N ILE A 400 3.24 13.44 -7.79
CA ILE A 400 2.55 12.65 -8.83
C ILE A 400 2.06 13.55 -9.97
N LYS A 401 1.53 14.75 -9.67
CA LYS A 401 1.15 15.73 -10.69
C LYS A 401 2.35 16.21 -11.50
N GLY A 402 3.52 16.40 -10.88
CA GLY A 402 4.76 16.77 -11.55
C GLY A 402 5.21 15.73 -12.58
N GLU A 403 4.94 14.44 -12.33
CA GLU A 403 5.27 13.35 -13.27
C GLU A 403 4.28 13.22 -14.45
N LYS A 404 3.17 13.98 -14.47
CA LYS A 404 2.18 13.93 -15.56
C LYS A 404 2.79 14.23 -16.92
N PHE A 405 3.66 15.24 -17.00
CA PHE A 405 4.30 15.61 -18.26
C PHE A 405 5.11 14.44 -18.84
N LYS A 406 5.92 13.77 -18.00
CA LYS A 406 6.70 12.60 -18.44
C LYS A 406 5.81 11.46 -18.90
N VAL A 407 4.71 11.19 -18.18
CA VAL A 407 3.74 10.16 -18.58
C VAL A 407 3.14 10.46 -19.95
N TYR A 408 2.68 11.69 -20.19
CA TYR A 408 2.15 12.05 -21.50
C TYR A 408 3.20 11.93 -22.59
N LEU A 409 4.41 12.42 -22.35
CA LEU A 409 5.54 12.30 -23.28
C LEU A 409 5.81 10.82 -23.63
N PHE A 410 5.90 9.93 -22.65
CA PHE A 410 6.11 8.50 -22.90
C PHE A 410 4.93 7.84 -23.62
N LEU A 411 3.70 8.29 -23.38
CA LEU A 411 2.51 7.77 -24.03
C LEU A 411 2.49 8.03 -25.54
N PHE A 412 3.15 9.10 -26.01
CA PHE A 412 3.37 9.38 -27.43
C PHE A 412 4.65 8.74 -27.97
N ILE A 413 5.78 8.90 -27.28
CA ILE A 413 7.09 8.45 -27.78
C ILE A 413 7.19 6.92 -27.85
N LEU A 414 6.69 6.20 -26.84
CA LEU A 414 6.83 4.74 -26.77
C LEU A 414 6.16 4.05 -27.98
N PRO A 415 4.89 4.35 -28.34
CA PRO A 415 4.28 3.87 -29.57
C PRO A 415 5.06 4.18 -30.84
N ILE A 416 5.62 5.39 -30.96
CA ILE A 416 6.37 5.81 -32.16
C ILE A 416 7.63 4.97 -32.32
N ILE A 417 8.43 4.83 -31.25
CA ILE A 417 9.69 4.08 -31.29
C ILE A 417 9.43 2.60 -31.52
N THR A 418 8.53 1.99 -30.75
CA THR A 418 8.25 0.55 -30.85
C THR A 418 7.50 0.20 -32.13
N GLY A 419 6.64 1.09 -32.64
CA GLY A 419 5.96 0.91 -33.92
C GLY A 419 6.92 0.97 -35.09
N SER A 420 7.80 1.99 -35.13
CA SER A 420 8.82 2.11 -36.17
C SER A 420 9.83 0.96 -36.15
N ILE A 421 10.48 0.68 -35.01
CA ILE A 421 11.44 -0.43 -34.91
C ILE A 421 10.75 -1.78 -35.13
N GLY A 422 9.54 -1.94 -34.58
CA GLY A 422 8.76 -3.17 -34.70
C GLY A 422 8.48 -3.56 -36.15
N ALA A 423 8.19 -2.58 -36.99
CA ALA A 423 7.95 -2.76 -38.42
C ALA A 423 9.21 -3.09 -39.22
N LEU A 424 10.41 -2.81 -38.69
CA LEU A 424 11.67 -3.15 -39.36
C LEU A 424 12.06 -4.61 -39.17
N ILE A 425 11.65 -5.23 -38.05
CA ILE A 425 12.00 -6.62 -37.71
C ILE A 425 11.68 -7.59 -38.86
N PRO A 426 10.52 -7.49 -39.55
CA PRO A 426 10.22 -8.42 -40.61
C PRO A 426 11.12 -8.32 -41.86
N PHE A 427 11.71 -7.15 -42.10
CA PHE A 427 12.56 -6.88 -43.27
C PHE A 427 14.05 -7.08 -42.97
N LEU A 428 14.38 -7.31 -41.71
CA LEU A 428 15.74 -7.48 -41.23
C LEU A 428 16.52 -8.57 -41.99
N PRO A 429 15.96 -9.76 -42.30
CA PRO A 429 16.68 -10.76 -43.09
C PRO A 429 17.12 -10.23 -44.47
N GLU A 430 16.25 -9.48 -45.14
CA GLU A 430 16.51 -8.88 -46.46
C GLU A 430 17.51 -7.72 -46.38
N ILE A 431 17.43 -6.90 -45.34
CA ILE A 431 18.40 -5.83 -45.06
C ILE A 431 19.78 -6.42 -44.75
N THR A 432 19.85 -7.49 -43.95
CA THR A 432 21.14 -8.16 -43.68
C THR A 432 21.71 -8.83 -44.92
N HIS A 433 20.87 -9.42 -45.77
CA HIS A 433 21.30 -10.04 -47.01
C HIS A 433 21.87 -9.01 -48.00
N SER A 434 21.21 -7.85 -48.15
CA SER A 434 21.71 -6.76 -49.00
C SER A 434 23.01 -6.13 -48.49
N LEU A 435 23.24 -6.10 -47.18
CA LEU A 435 24.49 -5.61 -46.58
C LEU A 435 25.64 -6.65 -46.61
N LEU A 436 25.33 -7.94 -46.47
CA LEU A 436 26.29 -9.06 -46.46
C LEU A 436 26.71 -9.54 -47.86
N LEU A 437 26.08 -9.03 -48.94
CA LEU A 437 26.54 -9.22 -50.32
C LEU A 437 27.96 -8.68 -50.60
N LEU A 438 28.64 -8.13 -49.60
CA LEU A 438 30.01 -7.64 -49.66
C LEU A 438 31.09 -8.61 -49.13
N GLU A 439 30.76 -9.69 -48.41
CA GLU A 439 31.78 -10.67 -47.99
C GLU A 439 31.24 -12.11 -47.98
N GLU A 440 31.89 -12.98 -48.76
CA GLU A 440 31.71 -14.43 -48.82
C GLU A 440 31.80 -15.06 -47.42
N LEU A 441 30.69 -15.31 -46.73
CA LEU A 441 30.68 -16.15 -45.52
C LEU A 441 29.40 -17.00 -45.40
N ASN A 442 29.59 -18.30 -45.68
CA ASN A 442 28.86 -19.47 -45.22
C ASN A 442 27.31 -19.45 -45.26
N ASP A 443 26.77 -20.21 -46.21
CA ASP A 443 25.36 -20.60 -46.40
C ASP A 443 24.66 -21.18 -45.16
N SER A 444 25.37 -21.51 -44.07
CA SER A 444 24.76 -22.04 -42.84
C SER A 444 24.10 -20.98 -41.94
N PHE A 445 24.37 -19.69 -42.15
CA PHE A 445 23.67 -18.60 -41.43
C PHE A 445 22.42 -18.09 -42.18
N LEU A 446 22.23 -18.53 -43.44
CA LEU A 446 21.27 -17.96 -44.40
C LEU A 446 19.95 -18.72 -44.53
N TYR A 447 19.67 -19.74 -43.71
CA TYR A 447 18.29 -20.19 -43.48
C TYR A 447 17.58 -19.28 -42.48
N LEU A 448 17.54 -17.99 -42.80
CA LEU A 448 16.51 -17.09 -42.28
C LEU A 448 15.21 -17.51 -42.98
N ASN A 449 14.44 -18.37 -42.31
CA ASN A 449 13.07 -18.70 -42.71
C ASN A 449 12.38 -17.44 -43.21
N SER A 450 11.87 -17.48 -44.44
CA SER A 450 11.00 -16.44 -44.97
C SER A 450 9.93 -16.14 -43.94
N LEU A 451 9.87 -14.89 -43.49
CA LEU A 451 8.94 -14.50 -42.47
C LEU A 451 7.53 -14.60 -43.04
N ASN A 452 6.74 -15.50 -42.47
CA ASN A 452 5.35 -15.63 -42.84
C ASN A 452 4.60 -14.38 -42.38
N ILE A 453 3.57 -13.96 -43.13
CA ILE A 453 2.65 -12.87 -42.74
C ILE A 453 2.12 -13.08 -41.30
N ILE A 454 1.97 -14.33 -40.88
CA ILE A 454 1.58 -14.73 -39.53
C ILE A 454 2.58 -14.22 -38.46
N ASP A 455 3.87 -14.25 -38.74
CA ASP A 455 4.91 -13.80 -37.81
C ASP A 455 4.90 -12.28 -37.67
N LEU A 456 4.63 -11.55 -38.76
CA LEU A 456 4.42 -10.10 -38.75
C LEU A 456 3.19 -9.70 -37.93
N ILE A 457 2.06 -10.40 -38.11
CA ILE A 457 0.84 -10.18 -37.31
C ILE A 457 1.12 -10.46 -35.83
N LEU A 458 1.88 -11.51 -35.53
CA LEU A 458 2.22 -11.89 -34.16
C LEU A 458 3.11 -10.85 -33.49
N VAL A 459 4.14 -10.34 -34.18
CA VAL A 459 4.98 -9.23 -33.70
C VAL A 459 4.14 -7.97 -33.48
N PHE A 460 3.25 -7.63 -34.42
CA PHE A 460 2.34 -6.48 -34.30
C PHE A 460 1.47 -6.58 -33.04
N ILE A 461 0.80 -7.71 -32.82
CA ILE A 461 -0.10 -7.91 -31.66
C ILE A 461 0.68 -7.81 -30.35
N ILE A 462 1.87 -8.40 -30.28
CA ILE A 462 2.65 -8.44 -29.04
C ILE A 462 3.24 -7.07 -28.71
N LEU A 463 3.73 -6.33 -29.70
CA LEU A 463 4.20 -4.96 -29.48
C LEU A 463 3.04 -4.01 -29.13
N LEU A 464 1.90 -4.11 -29.83
CA LEU A 464 0.70 -3.32 -29.50
C LEU A 464 0.25 -3.58 -28.06
N THR A 465 0.11 -4.85 -27.67
CA THR A 465 -0.30 -5.20 -26.30
C THR A 465 0.72 -4.74 -25.26
N SER A 466 2.03 -4.88 -25.53
CA SER A 466 3.08 -4.41 -24.62
C SER A 466 3.05 -2.88 -24.40
N ASN A 467 2.75 -2.12 -25.45
CA ASN A 467 2.57 -0.67 -25.37
C ASN A 467 1.33 -0.30 -24.57
N LEU A 468 0.20 -0.96 -24.84
CA LEU A 468 -1.04 -0.72 -24.10
C LEU A 468 -0.90 -1.05 -22.60
N ILE A 469 -0.18 -2.12 -22.26
CA ILE A 469 0.11 -2.49 -20.86
C ILE A 469 0.95 -1.40 -20.19
N SER A 470 2.04 -0.96 -20.83
CA SER A 470 2.93 0.07 -20.29
C SER A 470 2.20 1.40 -20.12
N SER A 471 1.47 1.84 -21.14
CA SER A 471 0.62 3.03 -21.10
C SER A 471 -0.47 2.93 -20.02
N TYR A 472 -1.07 1.74 -19.82
CA TYR A 472 -2.06 1.52 -18.76
C TYR A 472 -1.45 1.76 -17.38
N TYR A 473 -0.28 1.20 -17.11
CA TYR A 473 0.40 1.43 -15.84
C TYR A 473 0.78 2.90 -15.68
N PHE A 474 1.31 3.58 -16.70
CA PHE A 474 1.65 5.01 -16.60
C PHE A 474 0.42 5.87 -16.28
N LEU A 475 -0.71 5.64 -16.95
CA LEU A 475 -1.96 6.33 -16.67
C LEU A 475 -2.56 6.00 -15.30
N LYS A 476 -2.31 4.78 -14.81
CA LYS A 476 -2.73 4.35 -13.47
C LYS A 476 -1.97 5.11 -12.38
N ILE A 477 -0.69 5.41 -12.59
CA ILE A 477 0.16 6.15 -11.66
C ILE A 477 -0.31 7.58 -11.46
N ILE A 478 -0.62 8.29 -12.56
CA ILE A 478 -1.04 9.69 -12.51
C ILE A 478 -2.53 9.89 -12.23
N TYR A 479 -3.25 8.80 -11.98
CA TYR A 479 -4.69 8.77 -11.73
C TYR A 479 -5.50 9.61 -12.74
N SER A 480 -5.17 9.49 -14.03
CA SER A 480 -5.91 10.20 -15.09
C SER A 480 -7.39 9.77 -15.09
N HIS A 481 -8.31 10.71 -15.32
CA HIS A 481 -9.75 10.38 -15.43
C HIS A 481 -10.05 9.64 -16.74
N ASN A 482 -9.48 10.10 -17.85
CA ASN A 482 -9.80 9.60 -19.21
C ASN A 482 -8.81 8.52 -19.66
N LYS A 483 -8.59 7.49 -18.83
CA LYS A 483 -7.57 6.47 -19.09
C LYS A 483 -7.84 5.70 -20.39
N SER A 484 -9.08 5.29 -20.61
CA SER A 484 -9.49 4.53 -21.80
C SER A 484 -9.22 5.30 -23.09
N PHE A 485 -9.64 6.57 -23.14
CA PHE A 485 -9.44 7.43 -24.30
C PHE A 485 -7.95 7.61 -24.64
N LEU A 486 -7.11 7.87 -23.64
CA LEU A 486 -5.66 8.02 -23.83
C LEU A 486 -5.00 6.71 -24.29
N LEU A 487 -5.48 5.56 -23.83
CA LEU A 487 -5.01 4.26 -24.32
C LEU A 487 -5.35 4.03 -25.80
N ILE A 488 -6.55 4.42 -26.23
CA ILE A 488 -6.97 4.32 -27.63
C ILE A 488 -6.07 5.19 -28.51
N ILE A 489 -5.80 6.44 -28.10
CA ILE A 489 -4.88 7.34 -28.82
C ILE A 489 -3.49 6.69 -28.94
N SER A 490 -2.94 6.16 -27.83
CA SER A 490 -1.64 5.49 -27.83
C SER A 490 -1.61 4.30 -28.81
N GLY A 491 -2.68 3.50 -28.84
CA GLY A 491 -2.81 2.38 -29.78
C GLY A 491 -2.94 2.82 -31.24
N LEU A 492 -3.68 3.89 -31.53
CA LEU A 492 -3.80 4.46 -32.87
C LEU A 492 -2.46 5.00 -33.38
N ILE A 493 -1.70 5.69 -32.53
CA ILE A 493 -0.35 6.16 -32.88
C ILE A 493 0.56 4.99 -33.21
N PHE A 494 0.53 3.92 -32.39
CA PHE A 494 1.28 2.71 -32.68
C PHE A 494 0.89 2.11 -34.04
N PHE A 495 -0.41 1.95 -34.29
CA PHE A 495 -0.91 1.39 -35.54
C PHE A 495 -0.46 2.20 -36.76
N LEU A 496 -0.61 3.53 -36.70
CA LEU A 496 -0.20 4.43 -37.79
C LEU A 496 1.31 4.39 -38.02
N THR A 497 2.11 4.43 -36.96
CA THR A 497 3.57 4.42 -37.10
C THR A 497 4.08 3.09 -37.62
N PHE A 498 3.51 1.97 -37.17
CA PHE A 498 3.83 0.63 -37.66
C PHE A 498 3.42 0.44 -39.13
N SER A 499 2.23 0.88 -39.54
CA SER A 499 1.79 0.75 -40.93
C SER A 499 2.60 1.63 -41.89
N LEU A 500 2.87 2.88 -41.52
CA LEU A 500 3.69 3.80 -42.32
C LEU A 500 5.12 3.27 -42.50
N SER A 501 5.71 2.69 -41.46
CA SER A 501 7.06 2.13 -41.55
C SER A 501 7.12 0.85 -42.38
N ILE A 502 6.10 -0.01 -42.32
CA ILE A 502 5.98 -1.14 -43.25
C ILE A 502 5.89 -0.64 -44.70
N LEU A 503 4.99 0.31 -45.00
CA LEU A 503 4.81 0.84 -46.35
C LEU A 503 6.10 1.45 -46.91
N ASN A 504 6.82 2.21 -46.08
CA ASN A 504 8.10 2.79 -46.47
C ASN A 504 9.16 1.71 -46.76
N MET A 505 9.21 0.64 -45.97
CA MET A 505 10.15 -0.45 -46.22
C MET A 505 9.78 -1.28 -47.45
N THR A 506 8.50 -1.58 -47.67
CA THR A 506 8.07 -2.25 -48.90
C THR A 506 8.43 -1.43 -50.15
N ASN A 507 8.30 -0.10 -50.09
CA ASN A 507 8.70 0.78 -51.19
C ASN A 507 10.23 0.91 -51.36
N PHE A 508 11.02 0.53 -50.36
CA PHE A 508 12.48 0.54 -50.45
C PHE A 508 13.04 -0.78 -51.02
N ILE A 509 12.31 -1.88 -50.81
CA ILE A 509 12.71 -3.23 -51.23
C ILE A 509 12.23 -3.55 -52.66
N ILE A 510 11.09 -2.98 -53.08
CA ILE A 510 10.62 -2.96 -54.48
C ILE A 510 11.39 -1.89 -55.25
#